data_AF-A0A4Y2SJM5-F1
#
_entry.id   AF-A0A4Y2SJM5-F1
#
_cell.length_a   1.000
_cell.length_b   1.000
_cell.length_c   1.000
_cell.angle_alpha   90.00
_cell.angle_beta   90.00
_cell.angle_gamma   90.00
#
_symmetry.space_group_name_H-M   'P 1'
#
loop_
_entity.id
_entity.type
_entity.pdbx_description
1 polymer ?
#
loop_
_entity_poly.entity_id
_entity_poly.type
_entity_poly.pdbx_seq_one_letter_code
_entity_poly.pdbx_strand_id
1 'polypeptide(L)'
;MQIDQNQGYARNCRKAISDLQINGGNDALIASRNHELTGYETKIAECEKALITIGPCPLVNCVKHHEINKVVEIAEHGQYKLSTNFTPQKTPKPTISPNLAKTNAMLAEFAENDRKLLEISYKTVSRKNAAKPLTEEIKTAIETSNKFQLLMDVEEEDIPTEPPKTFIPAINLKLTNDYNLTLQEISRNDPETTNKYDRGYIKITPSSLEDIEKIIDLSQ
;
A
#
# COMPACT_ATOMS: atom_id res chain seq x y z
N MET A 1 0.85 19.27 3.73
CA MET A 1 1.35 19.96 4.93
C MET A 1 0.42 21.05 5.46
N GLN A 2 -0.21 21.91 4.64
CA GLN A 2 -1.18 22.90 5.14
C GLN A 2 -2.51 22.27 5.61
N ILE A 3 -3.00 21.25 4.88
CA ILE A 3 -4.20 20.49 5.26
C ILE A 3 -3.97 19.75 6.58
N ASP A 4 -2.85 19.02 6.71
CA ASP A 4 -2.51 18.24 7.89
C ASP A 4 -2.44 19.11 9.16
N GLN A 5 -1.87 20.32 9.05
CA GLN A 5 -1.83 21.30 10.14
C GLN A 5 -3.24 21.77 10.53
N ASN A 6 -4.06 22.17 9.55
CA ASN A 6 -5.44 22.61 9.81
C ASN A 6 -6.30 21.48 10.40
N GLN A 7 -6.10 20.23 9.97
CA GLN A 7 -6.73 19.05 10.56
C GLN A 7 -6.31 18.86 12.02
N GLY A 8 -5.03 19.07 12.33
CA GLY A 8 -4.52 19.08 13.70
C GLY A 8 -5.20 20.14 14.57
N TYR A 9 -5.30 21.37 14.08
CA TYR A 9 -5.98 22.46 14.79
C TYR A 9 -7.48 22.17 14.99
N ALA A 10 -8.18 21.70 13.95
CA ALA A 10 -9.59 21.32 14.06
C ALA A 10 -9.81 20.22 15.10
N ARG A 11 -8.92 19.23 15.16
CA ARG A 11 -8.98 18.16 16.18
C ARG A 11 -8.82 18.73 17.59
N ASN A 12 -7.88 19.66 17.78
CA ASN A 12 -7.67 20.33 19.07
C ASN A 12 -8.89 21.17 19.48
N CYS A 13 -9.51 21.89 18.54
CA CYS A 13 -10.76 22.62 18.79
C CYS A 13 -11.89 21.68 19.22
N ARG A 14 -12.10 20.56 18.51
CA ARG A 14 -13.11 19.54 18.86
C ARG A 14 -12.90 18.99 20.27
N LYS A 15 -11.64 18.67 20.63
CA LYS A 15 -11.30 18.22 21.98
C LYS A 15 -11.64 19.29 23.03
N ALA A 16 -11.20 20.53 22.81
CA ALA A 16 -11.47 21.63 23.74
C ALA A 16 -12.98 21.92 23.91
N ILE A 17 -13.77 21.83 22.83
CA ILE A 17 -15.23 21.96 22.89
C ILE A 17 -15.83 20.85 23.74
N SER A 18 -15.43 19.60 23.51
CA SER A 18 -15.89 18.46 24.31
C SER A 18 -15.55 18.62 25.79
N ASP A 19 -14.31 19.03 26.10
CA ASP A 19 -13.86 19.24 27.48
C ASP A 19 -14.67 20.38 28.15
N LEU A 20 -14.96 21.47 27.43
CA LEU A 20 -15.81 22.55 27.93
C LEU A 20 -17.25 22.07 28.16
N GLN A 21 -17.81 21.25 27.28
CA GLN A 21 -19.18 20.72 27.45
C GLN A 21 -19.31 19.79 28.66
N ILE A 22 -18.31 18.92 28.88
CA ILE A 22 -18.31 17.98 30.01
C ILE A 22 -18.15 18.71 31.35
N ASN A 23 -17.28 19.73 31.40
CA ASN A 23 -16.97 20.45 32.65
C ASN A 23 -17.95 21.60 32.95
N GLY A 24 -19.04 21.77 32.18
CA GLY A 24 -20.00 22.86 32.37
C GLY A 24 -19.44 24.25 32.03
N GLY A 25 -18.57 24.32 31.02
CA GLY A 25 -17.94 25.54 30.54
C GLY A 25 -18.94 26.57 29.99
N ASN A 26 -18.50 27.83 29.94
CA ASN A 26 -19.33 28.95 29.50
C ASN A 26 -19.71 28.85 28.01
N ASP A 27 -20.99 29.05 27.69
CA ASP A 27 -21.55 29.01 26.33
C ASP A 27 -20.82 29.94 25.34
N ALA A 28 -20.39 31.12 25.78
CA ALA A 28 -19.63 32.05 24.94
C ALA A 28 -18.26 31.50 24.55
N LEU A 29 -17.59 30.75 25.43
CA LEU A 29 -16.33 30.09 25.13
C LEU A 29 -16.53 28.93 24.15
N ILE A 30 -17.60 28.17 24.33
CA ILE A 30 -17.99 27.08 23.41
C ILE A 30 -18.29 27.66 22.02
N ALA A 31 -19.08 28.73 21.94
CA ALA A 31 -19.38 29.42 20.68
C ALA A 31 -18.10 29.97 20.00
N SER A 32 -17.19 30.57 20.77
CA SER A 32 -15.90 31.05 20.26
C SER A 32 -15.07 29.91 19.65
N ARG A 33 -14.96 28.78 20.36
CA ARG A 33 -14.22 27.60 19.87
C ARG A 33 -14.89 26.95 18.66
N ASN A 34 -16.22 26.95 18.59
CA ASN A 34 -16.96 26.47 17.42
C ASN A 34 -16.71 27.34 16.18
N HIS A 35 -16.63 28.66 16.34
CA HIS A 35 -16.28 29.55 15.24
C HIS A 35 -14.86 29.29 14.72
N GLU A 36 -13.91 29.10 15.64
CA GLU A 36 -12.53 28.73 15.31
C GLU A 36 -12.47 27.39 14.55
N LEU A 37 -13.19 26.37 15.01
CA LEU A 37 -13.32 25.07 14.34
C LEU A 37 -13.85 25.23 12.91
N THR A 38 -14.94 25.99 12.74
CA THR A 38 -15.56 26.26 11.43
C THR A 38 -14.55 26.92 10.48
N GLY A 39 -13.73 27.83 10.99
CA GLY A 39 -12.67 28.48 10.21
C GLY A 39 -11.62 27.49 9.69
N TYR A 40 -11.19 26.54 10.53
CA TYR A 40 -10.25 25.50 10.09
C TYR A 40 -10.89 24.52 9.10
N GLU A 41 -12.14 24.11 9.32
CA GLU A 41 -12.87 23.23 8.40
C GLU A 41 -13.05 23.87 7.02
N THR A 42 -13.36 25.16 6.98
CA THR A 42 -13.45 25.92 5.72
C THR A 42 -12.12 25.93 4.96
N LYS A 43 -11.01 26.20 5.66
CA LYS A 43 -9.67 26.16 5.05
C LYS A 43 -9.30 24.79 4.52
N ILE A 44 -9.68 23.71 5.22
CA ILE A 44 -9.46 22.33 4.76
C ILE A 44 -10.24 22.10 3.47
N ALA A 45 -11.54 22.42 3.46
CA ALA A 45 -12.41 22.23 2.30
C ALA A 45 -11.92 23.03 1.08
N GLU A 46 -11.46 24.27 1.27
CA GLU A 46 -10.87 25.09 0.19
C GLU A 46 -9.60 24.46 -0.39
N CYS A 47 -8.72 23.96 0.48
CA CYS A 47 -7.48 23.30 0.05
C CYS A 47 -7.77 21.98 -0.69
N GLU A 48 -8.72 21.17 -0.20
CA GLU A 48 -9.14 19.92 -0.84
C GLU A 48 -9.79 20.21 -2.21
N LYS A 49 -10.64 21.23 -2.29
CA LYS A 49 -11.23 21.68 -3.56
C LYS A 49 -10.17 22.14 -4.56
N ALA A 50 -9.14 22.84 -4.10
CA ALA A 50 -8.03 23.24 -4.95
C ALA A 50 -7.25 22.03 -5.49
N LEU A 51 -7.00 21.01 -4.65
CA LEU A 51 -6.36 19.76 -5.08
C LEU A 51 -7.20 19.01 -6.12
N ILE A 52 -8.51 18.93 -5.92
CA ILE A 52 -9.44 18.33 -6.90
C ILE A 52 -9.39 19.08 -8.23
N THR A 53 -9.31 20.41 -8.19
CA THR A 53 -9.25 21.26 -9.40
C THR A 53 -7.96 21.06 -10.20
N ILE A 54 -6.84 20.84 -9.51
CA ILE A 54 -5.53 20.56 -10.16
C ILE A 54 -5.54 19.20 -10.86
N GLY A 55 -6.28 18.23 -10.31
CA GLY A 55 -6.40 16.89 -10.87
C GLY A 55 -5.23 15.97 -10.51
N PRO A 56 -5.25 14.71 -11.00
CA PRO A 56 -4.21 13.73 -10.72
C PRO A 56 -2.85 14.16 -11.28
N CYS A 57 -1.77 13.65 -10.70
CA CYS A 57 -0.43 13.96 -11.17
C CYS A 57 -0.29 13.58 -12.66
N PRO A 58 0.20 14.48 -13.53
CA PRO A 58 0.39 14.17 -14.95
C PRO A 58 1.44 13.07 -15.21
N LEU A 59 2.26 12.74 -14.20
CA LEU A 59 3.20 11.63 -14.25
C LEU A 59 2.56 10.39 -13.59
N VAL A 60 2.29 9.36 -14.40
CA VAL A 60 1.56 8.14 -14.02
C VAL A 60 2.22 7.35 -12.87
N ASN A 61 3.52 7.51 -12.66
CA ASN A 61 4.31 6.82 -11.64
C ASN A 61 5.02 7.80 -10.68
N CYS A 62 4.43 8.97 -10.43
CA CYS A 62 5.03 9.96 -9.55
C CYS A 62 5.16 9.46 -8.11
N VAL A 63 6.37 9.10 -7.70
CA VAL A 63 6.68 8.66 -6.31
C VAL A 63 6.63 9.78 -5.28
N LYS A 64 6.52 11.04 -5.72
CA LYS A 64 6.48 12.21 -4.81
C LYS A 64 5.10 12.46 -4.20
N HIS A 65 4.06 11.89 -4.78
CA HIS A 65 2.70 11.96 -4.25
C HIS A 65 2.28 10.54 -3.92
N HIS A 66 1.78 10.31 -2.70
CA HIS A 66 1.26 9.00 -2.33
C HIS A 66 0.12 8.66 -3.28
N GLU A 67 0.11 7.43 -3.77
CA GLU A 67 -0.87 6.95 -4.74
C GLU A 67 -2.28 7.26 -4.20
N ILE A 68 -3.04 8.05 -4.96
CA ILE A 68 -4.43 8.33 -4.63
C ILE A 68 -5.15 7.00 -4.82
N ASN A 69 -5.42 6.33 -3.70
CA ASN A 69 -6.36 5.22 -3.63
C ASN A 69 -7.64 5.73 -4.28
N LYS A 70 -8.01 5.13 -5.43
CA LYS A 70 -9.23 5.48 -6.14
C LYS A 70 -10.35 5.44 -5.10
N VAL A 71 -10.94 6.60 -4.81
CA VAL A 71 -12.11 6.68 -3.97
C VAL A 71 -13.17 5.83 -4.68
N VAL A 72 -13.36 4.62 -4.18
CA VAL A 72 -14.53 3.82 -4.49
C VAL A 72 -15.70 4.68 -4.06
N GLU A 73 -16.48 5.13 -5.02
CA GLU A 73 -17.79 5.73 -4.81
C GLU A 73 -18.58 4.73 -3.97
N ILE A 74 -18.68 4.98 -2.67
CA ILE A 74 -19.51 4.23 -1.75
C ILE A 74 -20.95 4.56 -2.11
N ALA A 75 -21.50 3.79 -3.07
CA ALA A 75 -22.92 3.63 -3.22
C ALA A 75 -23.45 3.08 -1.89
N GLU A 76 -24.15 3.94 -1.15
CA GLU A 76 -24.89 3.64 0.05
C GLU A 76 -25.83 2.46 -0.21
N HIS A 77 -25.53 1.30 0.36
CA HIS A 77 -26.40 0.12 0.29
C HIS A 77 -27.55 0.27 1.30
N GLY A 78 -28.45 1.21 1.02
CA GLY A 78 -29.74 1.31 1.68
C GLY A 78 -30.71 0.29 1.08
N GLN A 79 -31.11 -0.69 1.89
CA GLN A 79 -32.15 -1.66 1.56
C GLN A 79 -33.49 -0.95 1.30
N TYR A 80 -33.97 -0.96 0.06
CA TYR A 80 -35.40 -0.92 -0.22
C TYR A 80 -35.74 -1.86 -1.37
N LYS A 81 -36.68 -2.77 -1.11
CA LYS A 81 -37.30 -3.60 -2.15
C LYS A 81 -38.29 -2.72 -2.89
N LEU A 82 -38.10 -2.52 -4.19
CA LEU A 82 -39.18 -2.08 -5.06
C LEU A 82 -39.26 -2.98 -6.30
N SER A 83 -40.48 -3.46 -6.53
CA SER A 83 -40.85 -4.44 -7.52
C SER A 83 -40.56 -3.99 -8.95
N THR A 84 -40.24 -4.98 -9.76
CA THR A 84 -40.08 -5.01 -11.21
C THR A 84 -41.11 -4.16 -11.97
N ASN A 85 -40.65 -3.40 -12.97
CA ASN A 85 -41.17 -3.36 -14.36
C ASN A 85 -40.52 -2.22 -15.17
N PHE A 86 -39.37 -2.46 -15.83
CA PHE A 86 -38.98 -1.67 -17.01
C PHE A 86 -38.25 -2.53 -18.06
N THR A 87 -38.84 -2.50 -19.25
CA THR A 87 -38.49 -3.20 -20.49
C THR A 87 -37.19 -2.66 -21.10
N PRO A 88 -36.36 -3.46 -21.81
CA PRO A 88 -35.12 -2.99 -22.41
C PRO A 88 -35.41 -2.07 -23.61
N GLN A 89 -35.04 -0.80 -23.53
CA GLN A 89 -34.98 0.08 -24.71
C GLN A 89 -33.59 0.07 -25.34
N LYS A 90 -33.60 0.02 -26.68
CA LYS A 90 -32.46 -0.11 -27.59
C LYS A 90 -31.47 1.06 -27.46
N THR A 91 -30.20 0.73 -27.67
CA THR A 91 -29.07 1.65 -27.84
C THR A 91 -29.26 2.65 -28.99
N PRO A 92 -28.79 3.91 -28.87
CA PRO A 92 -28.52 4.75 -30.02
C PRO A 92 -27.12 4.46 -30.59
N LYS A 93 -27.07 4.52 -31.92
CA LYS A 93 -25.96 4.25 -32.84
C LYS A 93 -24.77 5.22 -32.64
N PRO A 94 -23.50 4.78 -32.78
CA PRO A 94 -22.36 5.70 -32.82
C PRO A 94 -22.27 6.37 -34.20
N THR A 95 -22.30 7.70 -34.21
CA THR A 95 -22.06 8.52 -35.41
C THR A 95 -20.56 8.55 -35.70
N ILE A 96 -20.17 7.96 -36.84
CA ILE A 96 -18.80 7.95 -37.37
C ILE A 96 -18.45 9.38 -37.82
N SER A 97 -17.42 9.98 -37.23
CA SER A 97 -16.80 11.22 -37.70
C SER A 97 -15.73 10.95 -38.76
N PRO A 98 -15.50 11.86 -39.72
CA PRO A 98 -14.62 11.62 -40.85
C PRO A 98 -13.17 11.96 -40.49
N ASN A 99 -12.38 10.99 -40.03
CA ASN A 99 -10.92 11.15 -40.01
C ASN A 99 -10.14 9.85 -40.23
N LEU A 100 -10.71 8.93 -41.02
CA LEU A 100 -10.08 7.65 -41.37
C LEU A 100 -8.90 7.79 -42.35
N ALA A 101 -8.78 8.92 -43.07
CA ALA A 101 -7.71 9.12 -44.04
C ALA A 101 -6.35 9.47 -43.39
N LYS A 102 -6.36 10.14 -42.24
CA LYS A 102 -5.12 10.62 -41.59
C LYS A 102 -4.40 9.53 -40.79
N THR A 103 -5.15 8.57 -40.24
CA THR A 103 -4.61 7.39 -39.54
C THR A 103 -4.01 6.37 -40.50
N ASN A 104 -4.59 6.19 -41.70
CA ASN A 104 -4.10 5.24 -42.69
C ASN A 104 -2.78 5.70 -43.36
N ALA A 105 -2.57 7.02 -43.47
CA ALA A 105 -1.31 7.58 -43.99
C ALA A 105 -0.14 7.38 -43.00
N MET A 106 -0.35 7.59 -41.70
CA MET A 106 0.68 7.33 -40.69
C MET A 106 1.05 5.84 -40.61
N LEU A 107 0.09 4.92 -40.76
CA LEU A 107 0.37 3.49 -40.74
C LEU A 107 1.24 3.03 -41.92
N ALA A 108 1.13 3.69 -43.08
CA ALA A 108 1.93 3.40 -44.27
C ALA A 108 3.39 3.87 -44.13
N GLU A 109 3.64 5.02 -43.50
CA GLU A 109 5.01 5.54 -43.26
C GLU A 109 5.83 4.66 -42.30
N PHE A 110 5.20 4.05 -41.29
CA PHE A 110 5.88 3.12 -40.40
C PHE A 110 6.30 1.83 -41.12
N ALA A 111 5.48 1.32 -42.04
CA ALA A 111 5.78 0.11 -42.80
C ALA A 111 6.92 0.31 -43.83
N GLU A 112 7.07 1.50 -44.39
CA GLU A 112 8.20 1.81 -45.30
C GLU A 112 9.53 1.95 -44.55
N ASN A 113 9.53 2.48 -43.32
CA ASN A 113 10.74 2.62 -42.52
C ASN A 113 11.31 1.27 -42.05
N ASP A 114 10.47 0.32 -41.66
CA ASP A 114 10.91 -1.05 -41.30
C ASP A 114 11.51 -1.79 -42.49
N ARG A 115 10.97 -1.55 -43.70
CA ARG A 115 11.51 -2.14 -44.93
C ARG A 115 12.88 -1.56 -45.32
N LYS A 116 13.15 -0.31 -44.93
CA LYS A 116 14.45 0.37 -45.14
C LYS A 116 15.52 -0.06 -44.13
N LEU A 117 15.13 -0.51 -42.93
CA LEU A 117 16.07 -1.07 -41.93
C LEU A 117 16.58 -2.47 -42.31
N LEU A 118 15.86 -3.22 -43.15
CA LEU A 118 16.27 -4.55 -43.60
C LEU A 118 17.41 -4.53 -44.64
N GLU A 119 17.69 -3.37 -45.25
CA GLU A 119 18.68 -3.23 -46.32
C GLU A 119 20.10 -2.93 -45.79
N ILE A 120 20.26 -2.79 -44.47
CA ILE A 120 21.57 -2.61 -43.82
C ILE A 120 22.22 -4.00 -43.66
N SER A 121 22.99 -4.43 -44.66
CA SER A 121 23.73 -5.69 -44.58
C SER A 121 24.72 -5.65 -43.41
N TYR A 122 24.52 -6.46 -42.38
CA TYR A 122 25.50 -6.61 -41.30
C TYR A 122 26.69 -7.44 -41.81
N LYS A 123 27.91 -6.94 -41.63
CA LYS A 123 29.13 -7.71 -41.90
C LYS A 123 29.46 -8.58 -40.69
N THR A 124 29.44 -9.89 -40.88
CA THR A 124 29.95 -10.83 -39.86
C THR A 124 31.48 -10.78 -39.88
N VAL A 125 32.10 -10.29 -38.80
CA VAL A 125 33.56 -10.24 -38.65
C VAL A 125 34.11 -11.55 -38.09
N SER A 126 35.30 -11.94 -38.57
CA SER A 126 35.99 -13.17 -38.15
C SER A 126 36.51 -13.05 -36.72
N ARG A 127 36.16 -14.00 -35.84
CA ARG A 127 36.61 -14.07 -34.44
C ARG A 127 38.06 -14.54 -34.35
N LYS A 128 39.03 -13.68 -34.67
CA LYS A 128 40.47 -14.03 -34.59
C LYS A 128 41.10 -13.75 -33.22
N ASN A 129 40.38 -13.09 -32.31
CA ASN A 129 40.90 -12.65 -31.00
C ASN A 129 40.06 -13.14 -29.79
N ALA A 130 39.30 -14.24 -29.93
CA ALA A 130 38.59 -14.79 -28.78
C ALA A 130 39.58 -15.36 -27.76
N ALA A 131 39.43 -15.01 -26.47
CA ALA A 131 40.24 -15.55 -25.40
C ALA A 131 40.08 -17.07 -25.33
N LYS A 132 41.19 -17.80 -25.26
CA LYS A 132 41.18 -19.26 -25.10
C LYS A 132 40.68 -19.62 -23.69
N PRO A 133 39.81 -20.63 -23.54
CA PRO A 133 39.43 -21.10 -22.21
C PRO A 133 40.67 -21.64 -21.47
N LEU A 134 40.78 -21.30 -20.20
CA LEU A 134 41.87 -21.70 -19.33
C LEU A 134 41.73 -23.19 -19.00
N THR A 135 42.81 -23.95 -19.17
CA THR A 135 42.88 -25.37 -18.80
C THR A 135 42.80 -25.49 -17.28
N GLU A 136 41.86 -26.29 -16.77
CA GLU A 136 41.62 -26.46 -15.33
C GLU A 136 42.72 -27.30 -14.68
N GLU A 137 43.55 -26.67 -13.85
CA GLU A 137 44.35 -27.40 -12.86
C GLU A 137 43.44 -27.82 -11.70
N ILE A 138 43.48 -29.12 -11.36
CA ILE A 138 42.71 -29.74 -10.28
C ILE A 138 43.08 -29.05 -8.96
N LYS A 139 42.20 -28.19 -8.46
CA LYS A 139 42.33 -27.60 -7.12
C LYS A 139 41.96 -28.67 -6.10
N THR A 140 42.85 -28.87 -5.13
CA THR A 140 42.71 -29.80 -4.01
C THR A 140 41.36 -29.63 -3.30
N ALA A 141 40.85 -30.75 -2.76
CA ALA A 141 39.57 -30.81 -2.07
C ALA A 141 39.42 -29.69 -1.03
N ILE A 142 38.26 -29.03 -1.06
CA ILE A 142 37.93 -27.90 -0.20
C ILE A 142 37.72 -28.44 1.22
N GLU A 143 38.52 -27.98 2.17
CA GLU A 143 38.30 -28.28 3.58
C GLU A 143 37.10 -27.47 4.08
N THR A 144 35.98 -28.15 4.36
CA THR A 144 34.77 -27.52 4.87
C THR A 144 34.70 -27.71 6.39
N SER A 145 35.31 -26.80 7.16
CA SER A 145 35.04 -26.78 8.60
C SER A 145 33.65 -26.18 8.86
N ASN A 146 32.84 -26.86 9.67
CA ASN A 146 31.50 -26.40 9.98
C ASN A 146 31.56 -25.35 11.09
N LYS A 147 31.27 -24.10 10.76
CA LYS A 147 31.23 -22.97 11.71
C LYS A 147 30.16 -23.07 12.81
N PHE A 148 29.27 -24.06 12.75
CA PHE A 148 28.18 -24.27 13.72
C PHE A 148 28.41 -25.45 14.66
N GLN A 149 29.61 -26.06 14.66
CA GLN A 149 29.93 -27.20 15.52
C GLN A 149 29.73 -26.89 17.02
N LEU A 150 30.01 -25.64 17.42
CA LEU A 150 29.80 -25.13 18.78
C LEU A 150 28.33 -25.15 19.26
N LEU A 151 27.36 -25.31 18.35
CA LEU A 151 25.94 -25.40 18.72
C LEU A 151 25.49 -26.82 19.05
N MET A 152 26.28 -27.84 18.68
CA MET A 152 25.95 -29.25 18.95
C MET A 152 26.54 -29.74 20.28
N ASP A 153 27.55 -29.04 20.81
CA ASP A 153 28.31 -29.45 22.01
C ASP A 153 27.77 -28.82 23.32
N VAL A 154 26.57 -28.23 23.32
CA VAL A 154 25.94 -27.73 24.55
C VAL A 154 25.20 -28.89 25.23
N GLU A 155 25.97 -29.82 25.78
CA GLU A 155 25.52 -30.56 26.95
C GLU A 155 25.42 -29.56 28.12
N GLU A 156 24.32 -29.68 28.85
CA GLU A 156 23.89 -28.84 29.97
C GLU A 156 25.04 -28.51 30.93
N GLU A 157 25.47 -27.24 31.01
CA GLU A 157 25.91 -26.59 32.25
C GLU A 157 26.23 -25.09 32.03
N ASP A 158 25.93 -24.31 33.06
CA ASP A 158 26.14 -22.86 33.24
C ASP A 158 25.19 -21.88 32.54
N ILE A 159 24.10 -21.61 33.28
CA ILE A 159 23.18 -20.48 33.20
C ILE A 159 23.96 -19.15 33.20
N PRO A 160 23.86 -18.31 32.16
CA PRO A 160 24.10 -16.89 32.29
C PRO A 160 22.85 -16.23 32.88
N THR A 161 23.03 -15.43 33.93
CA THR A 161 22.01 -14.69 34.69
C THR A 161 21.32 -13.56 33.89
N GLU A 162 20.77 -13.87 32.72
CA GLU A 162 19.68 -13.12 32.09
C GLU A 162 18.62 -14.13 31.68
N PRO A 163 17.31 -13.89 31.94
CA PRO A 163 16.28 -14.75 31.39
C PRO A 163 16.49 -14.80 29.87
N PRO A 164 16.46 -15.98 29.24
CA PRO A 164 16.56 -16.07 27.79
C PRO A 164 15.51 -15.13 27.21
N LYS A 165 15.95 -14.11 26.45
CA LYS A 165 15.03 -13.21 25.73
C LYS A 165 14.25 -14.10 24.77
N THR A 166 13.06 -14.50 25.18
CA THR A 166 12.13 -15.26 24.35
C THR A 166 11.86 -14.40 23.13
N PHE A 167 12.43 -14.79 21.99
CA PHE A 167 12.19 -14.11 20.74
C PHE A 167 10.79 -14.51 20.29
N ILE A 168 9.82 -13.62 20.51
CA ILE A 168 8.44 -13.81 20.08
C ILE A 168 8.38 -13.43 18.58
N PRO A 169 8.22 -14.40 17.66
CA PRO A 169 8.14 -14.09 16.24
C PRO A 169 6.89 -13.28 15.92
N ALA A 170 7.00 -12.39 14.94
CA ALA A 170 5.86 -11.65 14.42
C ALA A 170 5.06 -12.52 13.43
N ILE A 171 3.74 -12.37 13.45
CA ILE A 171 2.80 -13.06 12.57
C ILE A 171 2.43 -12.13 11.41
N ASN A 172 2.45 -12.64 10.18
CA ASN A 172 2.05 -11.88 9.00
C ASN A 172 0.64 -12.27 8.57
N LEU A 173 -0.34 -11.42 8.87
CA LEU A 173 -1.73 -11.58 8.46
C LEU A 173 -1.94 -11.07 7.02
N LYS A 174 -2.63 -11.85 6.18
CA LYS A 174 -2.99 -11.47 4.82
C LYS A 174 -4.16 -10.49 4.80
N LEU A 175 -4.17 -9.57 3.84
CA LEU A 175 -5.31 -8.69 3.58
C LEU A 175 -6.42 -9.42 2.79
N THR A 176 -7.20 -10.26 3.47
CA THR A 176 -8.42 -10.91 2.95
C THR A 176 -9.65 -10.01 3.14
N ASN A 177 -10.79 -10.29 2.51
CA ASN A 177 -11.97 -9.40 2.63
C ASN A 177 -12.47 -9.20 4.07
N ASP A 178 -12.19 -10.16 4.95
CA ASP A 178 -12.55 -10.24 6.36
C ASP A 178 -11.41 -9.86 7.33
N TYR A 179 -10.24 -9.43 6.83
CA TYR A 179 -9.07 -9.13 7.67
C TYR A 179 -9.39 -8.15 8.83
N ASN A 180 -10.31 -7.20 8.58
CA ASN A 180 -10.74 -6.22 9.59
C ASN A 180 -11.44 -6.89 10.77
N LEU A 181 -12.22 -7.95 10.52
CA LEU A 181 -12.91 -8.69 11.57
C LEU A 181 -11.90 -9.52 12.38
N THR A 182 -10.98 -10.21 11.71
CA THR A 182 -9.88 -10.94 12.34
C THR A 182 -9.02 -10.01 13.21
N LEU A 183 -8.67 -8.81 12.71
CA LEU A 183 -7.94 -7.82 13.50
C LEU A 183 -8.70 -7.33 14.73
N GLN A 184 -10.02 -7.15 14.63
CA GLN A 184 -10.84 -6.76 15.77
C GLN A 184 -10.88 -7.86 16.82
N GLU A 185 -10.95 -9.11 16.40
CA GLU A 185 -10.96 -10.27 17.30
C GLU A 185 -9.61 -10.43 18.02
N ILE A 186 -8.51 -10.33 17.28
CA ILE A 186 -7.15 -10.32 17.86
C ILE A 186 -6.99 -9.17 18.86
N SER A 187 -7.42 -7.95 18.51
CA SER A 187 -7.30 -6.79 19.40
C SER A 187 -8.17 -6.92 20.67
N ARG A 188 -9.23 -7.73 20.61
CA ARG A 188 -10.11 -8.01 21.76
C ARG A 188 -9.51 -9.07 22.69
N ASN A 189 -8.92 -10.12 22.11
CA ASN A 189 -8.34 -11.23 22.86
C ASN A 189 -6.98 -10.84 23.45
N ASP A 190 -6.16 -10.14 22.67
CA ASP A 190 -4.76 -9.83 22.98
C ASP A 190 -4.49 -8.33 22.77
N PRO A 191 -4.94 -7.44 23.69
CA PRO A 191 -4.85 -5.99 23.54
C PRO A 191 -3.42 -5.45 23.56
N GLU A 192 -2.46 -6.24 24.04
CA GLU A 192 -1.03 -5.89 24.05
C GLU A 192 -0.33 -6.15 22.71
N THR A 193 -1.03 -6.74 21.73
CA THR A 193 -0.50 -6.96 20.38
C THR A 193 -0.24 -5.63 19.65
N THR A 194 0.91 -5.53 18.99
CA THR A 194 1.23 -4.40 18.12
C THR A 194 0.94 -4.75 16.68
N ASN A 195 0.02 -4.02 16.05
CA ASN A 195 -0.42 -4.26 14.67
C ASN A 195 0.13 -3.17 13.73
N LYS A 196 0.91 -3.54 12.72
CA LYS A 196 1.48 -2.61 11.73
C LYS A 196 1.31 -3.13 10.32
N TYR A 197 0.90 -2.26 9.40
CA TYR A 197 0.87 -2.60 7.98
C TYR A 197 2.30 -2.59 7.41
N ASP A 198 2.73 -3.70 6.80
CA ASP A 198 4.04 -3.86 6.19
C ASP A 198 3.95 -4.71 4.92
N ARG A 199 4.38 -4.14 3.79
CA ARG A 199 4.53 -4.82 2.48
C ARG A 199 3.34 -5.70 2.02
N GLY A 200 2.10 -5.24 2.22
CA GLY A 200 0.90 -5.96 1.77
C GLY A 200 0.32 -6.95 2.79
N TYR A 201 0.89 -7.01 3.99
CA TYR A 201 0.43 -7.81 5.11
C TYR A 201 0.27 -6.93 6.36
N ILE A 202 -0.50 -7.40 7.34
CA ILE A 202 -0.50 -6.80 8.68
C ILE A 202 0.43 -7.64 9.55
N LYS A 203 1.53 -7.02 9.97
CA LYS A 203 2.48 -7.57 10.90
C LYS A 203 1.96 -7.40 12.32
N ILE A 204 1.66 -8.52 12.96
CA ILE A 204 1.18 -8.61 14.33
C ILE A 204 2.34 -9.06 15.21
N THR A 205 2.66 -8.27 16.23
CA THR A 205 3.68 -8.63 17.23
C THR A 205 2.98 -8.88 18.57
N PRO A 206 2.81 -10.15 18.98
CA PRO A 206 2.25 -10.50 20.29
C PRO A 206 3.23 -10.27 21.44
N SER A 207 2.71 -10.21 22.68
CA SER A 207 3.51 -10.04 23.90
C SER A 207 3.82 -11.36 24.61
N SER A 208 3.08 -12.44 24.33
CA SER A 208 3.34 -13.80 24.81
C SER A 208 3.44 -14.85 23.70
N LEU A 209 4.06 -15.99 24.00
CA LEU A 209 4.10 -17.16 23.11
C LEU A 209 2.75 -17.88 23.06
N GLU A 210 1.94 -17.82 24.12
CA GLU A 210 0.59 -18.37 24.15
C GLU A 210 -0.36 -17.62 23.20
N ASP A 211 -0.18 -16.31 23.07
CA ASP A 211 -0.97 -15.45 22.19
C ASP A 211 -0.67 -15.77 20.72
N ILE A 212 0.53 -16.24 20.40
CA ILE A 212 0.88 -16.64 19.03
C ILE A 212 -0.05 -17.74 18.54
N GLU A 213 -0.25 -18.79 19.33
CA GLU A 213 -1.05 -19.95 18.93
C GLU A 213 -2.51 -19.54 18.68
N LYS A 214 -3.06 -18.72 19.59
CA LYS A 214 -4.42 -18.18 19.46
C LYS A 214 -4.59 -17.30 18.23
N ILE A 215 -3.62 -16.43 17.95
CA ILE A 215 -3.66 -15.54 16.79
C ILE A 215 -3.50 -16.33 15.48
N ILE A 216 -2.69 -17.40 15.47
CA ILE A 216 -2.53 -18.27 14.30
C ILE A 216 -3.87 -18.96 13.98
N ASP A 217 -4.56 -19.51 14.96
CA ASP A 217 -5.85 -20.19 14.76
C ASP A 217 -6.93 -19.25 14.21
N LEU A 218 -6.92 -17.97 14.59
CA LEU A 218 -7.83 -16.95 14.06
C LEU A 218 -7.49 -16.52 12.62
N SER A 219 -6.30 -16.84 12.13
CA SER A 219 -5.77 -16.37 10.84
C SER A 219 -5.82 -17.40 9.71
N GLN A 220 -6.37 -18.60 9.95
CA GLN A 220 -6.57 -19.67 8.97
C GLN A 220 -7.88 -19.51 8.19
#